data_AF-A0A968U8L0-F1
#
_entry.id   AF-A0A968U8L0-F1
#
_cell.length_a   1.000
_cell.length_b   1.000
_cell.length_c   1.000
_cell.angle_alpha   90.00
_cell.angle_beta   90.00
_cell.angle_gamma   90.00
#
_symmetry.space_group_name_H-M   'P 1'
#
loop_
_entity.id
_entity.type
_entity.pdbx_description
1 polymer ?
#
loop_
_entity_poly.entity_id
_entity_poly.type
_entity_poly.pdbx_seq_one_letter_code
_entity_poly.pdbx_strand_id
1 'polypeptide(L)'
;MTAVETPTLTVAEAPFLQAIVQQIRANDSYGTYRHWADELLLKPYVLSKAQKREISVEGDVDPITRSRIMAFFRAVAYRIEQETGMLSQVVIDLSHEGFGWALVFSGRLLLVSKTLRDAQRFGFVSLDKLNEEGDRLVQKGIELATRFPEVSQW
;
A
#
# COMPACT_ATOMS: atom_id res chain seq x y z
N MET A 1 -11.79 -16.62 -25.77
CA MET A 1 -12.57 -16.30 -24.55
C MET A 1 -11.73 -16.72 -23.37
N THR A 2 -10.90 -15.82 -22.85
CA THR A 2 -10.12 -16.08 -21.63
C THR A 2 -11.06 -15.98 -20.43
N ALA A 3 -11.13 -17.06 -19.65
CA ALA A 3 -11.90 -17.12 -18.42
C ALA A 3 -11.49 -15.95 -17.51
N VAL A 4 -12.48 -15.15 -17.12
CA VAL A 4 -12.33 -14.18 -16.03
C VAL A 4 -12.36 -15.03 -14.77
N GLU A 5 -11.19 -15.28 -14.17
CA GLU A 5 -11.12 -15.85 -12.83
C GLU A 5 -11.90 -14.92 -11.88
N THR A 6 -13.00 -15.43 -11.36
CA THR A 6 -13.78 -14.78 -10.30
C THR A 6 -12.86 -14.56 -9.11
N PRO A 7 -12.81 -13.35 -8.49
CA PRO A 7 -11.99 -13.14 -7.31
C PRO A 7 -12.54 -14.01 -6.17
N THR A 8 -11.73 -14.94 -5.68
CA THR A 8 -12.07 -15.77 -4.51
C THR A 8 -12.05 -14.96 -3.21
N LEU A 9 -11.37 -13.81 -3.20
CA LEU A 9 -11.28 -12.89 -2.07
C LEU A 9 -12.23 -11.69 -2.25
N THR A 10 -13.15 -11.49 -1.30
CA THR A 10 -13.93 -10.25 -1.26
C THR A 10 -13.17 -9.16 -0.50
N VAL A 11 -13.42 -7.90 -0.84
CA VAL A 11 -12.78 -6.76 -0.15
C VAL A 11 -13.16 -6.70 1.33
N ALA A 12 -14.36 -7.17 1.70
CA ALA A 12 -14.82 -7.23 3.08
C ALA A 12 -14.09 -8.28 3.93
N GLU A 13 -13.65 -9.40 3.33
CA GLU A 13 -12.96 -10.49 4.02
C GLU A 13 -11.45 -10.28 4.15
N ALA A 14 -10.91 -9.22 3.54
CA ALA A 14 -9.48 -8.95 3.46
C ALA A 14 -9.11 -7.74 4.34
N PRO A 15 -8.55 -7.95 5.55
CA PRO A 15 -8.25 -6.86 6.48
C PRO A 15 -7.30 -5.81 5.92
N PHE A 16 -6.33 -6.23 5.09
CA PHE A 16 -5.41 -5.31 4.46
C PHE A 16 -6.07 -4.45 3.37
N LEU A 17 -6.98 -5.02 2.56
CA LEU A 17 -7.74 -4.25 1.57
C LEU A 17 -8.65 -3.21 2.25
N GLN A 18 -9.32 -3.59 3.35
CA GLN A 18 -10.09 -2.67 4.19
C GLN A 18 -9.21 -1.54 4.76
N ALA A 19 -7.99 -1.86 5.21
CA ALA A 19 -7.06 -0.85 5.69
C ALA A 19 -6.68 0.16 4.59
N ILE A 20 -6.47 -0.27 3.35
CA ILE A 20 -6.24 0.66 2.22
C ILE A 20 -7.44 1.58 2.02
N VAL A 21 -8.65 1.02 1.99
CA VAL A 21 -9.89 1.81 1.85
C VAL A 21 -10.01 2.87 2.94
N GLN A 22 -9.74 2.49 4.19
CA GLN A 22 -9.75 3.41 5.33
C GLN A 22 -8.74 4.55 5.12
N GLN A 23 -7.52 4.25 4.67
CA GLN A 23 -6.51 5.27 4.40
C GLN A 23 -6.90 6.20 3.24
N ILE A 24 -7.54 5.68 2.18
CA ILE A 24 -8.06 6.51 1.08
C ILE A 24 -9.11 7.48 1.61
N ARG A 25 -10.10 6.98 2.36
CA ARG A 25 -11.19 7.78 2.91
C ARG A 25 -10.71 8.81 3.94
N ALA A 26 -9.72 8.46 4.76
CA ALA A 26 -9.14 9.36 5.76
C ALA A 26 -8.39 10.56 5.12
N ASN A 27 -7.89 10.40 3.89
CA ASN A 27 -7.19 11.46 3.16
C ASN A 27 -8.06 12.17 2.12
N ASP A 28 -9.38 11.92 2.12
CA ASP A 28 -10.35 12.57 1.23
C ASP A 28 -11.04 13.74 1.95
N SER A 29 -10.35 14.87 2.02
CA SER A 29 -10.81 16.06 2.74
C SER A 29 -12.17 16.58 2.28
N TYR A 30 -12.53 16.36 1.02
CA TYR A 30 -13.81 16.81 0.44
C TYR A 30 -14.93 15.76 0.55
N GLY A 31 -14.63 14.55 1.04
CA GLY A 31 -15.62 13.48 1.18
C GLY A 31 -16.14 12.93 -0.15
N THR A 32 -15.39 13.12 -1.25
CA THR A 32 -15.70 12.67 -2.61
C THR A 32 -16.05 11.18 -2.67
N TYR A 33 -15.33 10.37 -1.90
CA TYR A 33 -15.39 8.91 -1.94
C TYR A 33 -16.37 8.32 -0.94
N ARG A 34 -17.01 9.13 -0.07
CA ARG A 34 -17.83 8.65 1.07
C ARG A 34 -18.86 7.58 0.68
N HIS A 35 -19.49 7.73 -0.48
CA HIS A 35 -20.55 6.83 -0.96
C HIS A 35 -20.09 5.83 -2.02
N TRP A 36 -18.80 5.81 -2.35
CA TRP A 36 -18.25 4.89 -3.35
C TRP A 36 -18.08 3.51 -2.72
N ALA A 37 -18.34 2.47 -3.50
CA ALA A 37 -18.04 1.09 -3.11
C ALA A 37 -16.53 0.90 -2.91
N ASP A 38 -16.16 0.03 -1.97
CA ASP A 38 -14.77 -0.22 -1.61
C ASP A 38 -13.96 -0.79 -2.80
N GLU A 39 -14.58 -1.68 -3.58
CA GLU A 39 -14.01 -2.24 -4.81
C GLU A 39 -13.66 -1.15 -5.82
N LEU A 40 -14.48 -0.10 -5.90
CA LEU A 40 -14.25 1.01 -6.81
C LEU A 40 -13.02 1.84 -6.40
N LEU A 41 -12.80 2.00 -5.10
CA LEU A 41 -11.63 2.70 -4.56
C LEU A 41 -10.34 1.91 -4.76
N LEU A 42 -10.42 0.58 -4.78
CA LEU A 42 -9.28 -0.31 -5.00
C LEU A 42 -8.98 -0.57 -6.46
N LYS A 43 -9.93 -0.29 -7.38
CA LYS A 43 -9.75 -0.47 -8.83
C LYS A 43 -8.44 0.12 -9.39
N PRO A 44 -7.98 1.33 -9.00
CA PRO A 44 -6.73 1.90 -9.47
C PRO A 44 -5.46 1.12 -9.07
N TYR A 45 -5.55 0.19 -8.10
CA TYR A 45 -4.45 -0.69 -7.74
C TYR A 45 -4.37 -1.92 -8.65
N VAL A 46 -5.41 -2.24 -9.43
CA VAL A 46 -5.47 -3.44 -10.27
C VAL A 46 -5.16 -3.07 -11.72
N LEU A 47 -3.97 -3.44 -12.18
CA LEU A 47 -3.46 -3.20 -13.52
C LEU A 47 -2.95 -4.51 -14.12
N SER A 48 -3.45 -4.83 -15.31
CA SER A 48 -2.89 -5.93 -16.12
C SER A 48 -1.42 -5.66 -16.48
N LYS A 49 -0.69 -6.73 -16.82
CA LYS A 49 0.71 -6.61 -17.28
C LYS A 49 0.84 -5.72 -18.53
N ALA A 50 -0.17 -5.72 -19.41
CA ALA A 50 -0.19 -4.88 -20.60
C ALA A 50 -0.34 -3.39 -20.23
N GLN A 51 -1.35 -3.07 -19.42
CA GLN A 51 -1.58 -1.70 -18.94
C GLN A 51 -0.36 -1.12 -18.23
N LYS A 52 0.33 -1.92 -17.40
CA LYS A 52 1.57 -1.46 -16.74
C LYS A 52 2.68 -1.09 -17.73
N ARG A 53 2.80 -1.82 -18.84
CA ARG A 53 3.84 -1.55 -19.85
C ARG A 53 3.54 -0.30 -20.66
N GLU A 54 2.26 0.01 -20.86
CA GLU A 54 1.80 1.22 -21.56
C GLU A 54 2.03 2.50 -20.75
N ILE A 55 2.10 2.40 -19.42
CA ILE A 55 2.45 3.54 -18.57
C ILE A 55 3.92 3.92 -18.80
N SER A 56 4.13 5.17 -19.25
CA SER A 56 5.45 5.76 -19.37
C SER A 56 6.10 5.93 -18.00
N VAL A 57 7.41 5.70 -17.96
CA VAL A 57 8.26 5.96 -16.78
C VAL A 57 9.10 7.23 -16.95
N GLU A 58 8.87 7.96 -18.05
CA GLU A 58 9.53 9.24 -18.31
C GLU A 58 8.82 10.34 -17.53
N GLY A 59 9.61 11.09 -16.75
CA GLY A 59 9.12 12.20 -15.95
C GLY A 59 8.49 11.77 -14.63
N ASP A 60 7.96 12.79 -13.93
CA ASP A 60 7.51 12.69 -12.55
C ASP A 60 6.41 11.66 -12.32
N VAL A 61 6.49 11.01 -11.16
CA VAL A 61 5.38 10.19 -10.66
C VAL A 61 4.18 11.09 -10.37
N ASP A 62 3.10 10.86 -11.10
CA ASP A 62 1.82 11.54 -10.95
C ASP A 62 1.37 11.61 -9.47
N PRO A 63 0.87 12.77 -8.99
CA PRO A 63 0.47 12.95 -7.59
C PRO A 63 -0.57 11.92 -7.12
N ILE A 64 -1.51 11.51 -7.97
CA ILE A 64 -2.53 10.50 -7.61
C ILE A 64 -1.84 9.15 -7.39
N THR A 65 -0.86 8.81 -8.24
CA THR A 65 -0.05 7.60 -8.07
C THR A 65 0.80 7.64 -6.79
N ARG A 66 1.41 8.79 -6.46
CA ARG A 66 2.11 8.99 -5.18
C ARG A 66 1.16 8.81 -4.00
N SER A 67 -0.05 9.35 -4.07
CA SER A 67 -1.09 9.17 -3.04
C SER A 67 -1.52 7.70 -2.89
N ARG A 68 -1.63 6.94 -3.99
CA ARG A 68 -1.92 5.50 -3.93
C ARG A 68 -0.81 4.71 -3.23
N ILE A 69 0.45 5.02 -3.55
CA ILE A 69 1.62 4.42 -2.89
C ILE A 69 1.59 4.75 -1.39
N MET A 70 1.40 6.03 -1.04
CA MET A 70 1.31 6.47 0.35
C MET A 70 0.18 5.75 1.11
N ALA A 71 -1.02 5.65 0.54
CA ALA A 71 -2.15 4.94 1.17
C ALA A 71 -1.86 3.45 1.37
N PHE A 72 -1.19 2.79 0.42
CA PHE A 72 -0.76 1.39 0.56
C PHE A 72 0.18 1.20 1.75
N PHE A 73 1.24 2.00 1.85
CA PHE A 73 2.20 1.86 2.96
C PHE A 73 1.63 2.35 4.30
N ARG A 74 0.71 3.30 4.32
CA ARG A 74 -0.06 3.66 5.52
C ARG A 74 -0.99 2.54 5.97
N ALA A 75 -1.56 1.78 5.04
CA ALA A 75 -2.35 0.60 5.40
C ALA A 75 -1.45 -0.48 6.03
N VAL A 76 -0.23 -0.66 5.53
CA VAL A 76 0.77 -1.55 6.16
C VAL A 76 1.09 -1.08 7.57
N ALA A 77 1.43 0.21 7.74
CA ALA A 77 1.73 0.80 9.04
C ALA A 77 0.57 0.63 10.04
N TYR A 78 -0.65 0.94 9.60
CA TYR A 78 -1.86 0.79 10.41
C TYR A 78 -2.08 -0.66 10.86
N ARG A 79 -1.94 -1.64 9.95
CA ARG A 79 -2.08 -3.06 10.30
C ARG A 79 -1.00 -3.53 11.26
N ILE A 80 0.25 -3.07 11.13
CA ILE A 80 1.30 -3.38 12.10
C ILE A 80 0.97 -2.76 13.47
N GLU A 81 0.52 -1.52 13.51
CA GLU A 81 0.12 -0.82 14.73
C GLU A 81 -1.04 -1.54 15.45
N GLN A 82 -2.04 -2.01 14.72
CA GLN A 82 -3.16 -2.79 15.29
C GLN A 82 -2.70 -4.07 16.00
N GLU A 83 -1.71 -4.77 15.46
CA GLU A 83 -1.25 -6.06 16.02
C GLU A 83 -0.15 -5.88 17.10
N THR A 84 0.56 -4.75 17.11
CA THR A 84 1.75 -4.54 17.97
C THR A 84 1.58 -3.44 19.01
N GLY A 85 0.61 -2.54 18.82
CA GLY A 85 0.47 -1.31 19.62
C GLY A 85 1.55 -0.25 19.34
N MET A 86 2.46 -0.48 18.38
CA MET A 86 3.54 0.44 18.06
C MET A 86 3.10 1.48 17.03
N LEU A 87 3.01 2.74 17.45
CA LEU A 87 2.66 3.85 16.58
C LEU A 87 3.64 3.94 15.40
N SER A 88 3.12 3.80 14.19
CA SER A 88 3.94 3.69 13.00
C SER A 88 3.77 4.88 12.05
N GLN A 89 4.87 5.40 11.53
CA GLN A 89 4.92 6.46 10.53
C GLN A 89 5.40 5.95 9.17
N VAL A 90 5.05 6.68 8.12
CA VAL A 90 5.38 6.33 6.73
C VAL A 90 6.05 7.49 6.04
N VAL A 91 7.17 7.21 5.38
CA VAL A 91 7.85 8.14 4.48
C VAL A 91 7.96 7.48 3.11
N ILE A 92 7.48 8.19 2.09
CA ILE A 92 7.68 7.85 0.69
C ILE A 92 8.56 8.93 0.09
N ASP A 93 9.77 8.56 -0.30
CA ASP A 93 10.70 9.42 -1.02
C ASP A 93 10.89 8.88 -2.43
N LEU A 94 10.61 9.70 -3.44
CA LEU A 94 10.63 9.31 -4.85
C LEU A 94 11.25 10.43 -5.69
N SER A 95 12.30 10.08 -6.42
CA SER A 95 12.92 10.91 -7.44
C SER A 95 11.99 11.18 -8.62
N HIS A 96 12.39 12.11 -9.48
CA HIS A 96 11.69 12.41 -10.73
C HIS A 96 11.54 11.19 -11.64
N GLU A 97 12.49 10.25 -11.60
CA GLU A 97 12.45 9.02 -12.41
C GLU A 97 11.60 7.90 -11.77
N GLY A 98 10.96 8.15 -10.64
CA GLY A 98 10.15 7.15 -9.94
C GLY A 98 10.96 6.09 -9.18
N PHE A 99 12.19 6.44 -8.81
CA PHE A 99 13.06 5.63 -7.95
C PHE A 99 13.09 6.20 -6.54
N GLY A 100 13.13 5.32 -5.54
CA GLY A 100 13.34 5.75 -4.16
C GLY A 100 12.93 4.71 -3.15
N TRP A 101 12.36 5.15 -2.03
CA TRP A 101 12.09 4.31 -0.88
C TRP A 101 10.69 4.54 -0.31
N ALA A 102 10.08 3.44 0.10
CA ALA A 102 8.99 3.42 1.05
C ALA A 102 9.48 2.87 2.37
N LEU A 103 9.42 3.71 3.41
CA LEU A 103 9.87 3.40 4.76
C LEU A 103 8.65 3.43 5.69
N VAL A 104 8.49 2.36 6.48
CA VAL A 104 7.56 2.31 7.61
C VAL A 104 8.39 2.11 8.86
N PHE A 105 8.18 2.95 9.88
CA PHE A 105 8.97 2.89 11.10
C PHE A 105 8.16 3.26 12.34
N SER A 106 8.60 2.75 13.49
CA SER A 106 8.12 3.14 14.82
C SER A 106 9.33 3.48 15.68
N GLY A 107 9.34 4.68 16.29
CA GLY A 107 10.53 5.21 16.96
C GLY A 107 11.72 5.23 16.02
N ARG A 108 12.75 4.42 16.29
CA ARG A 108 13.94 4.25 15.43
C ARG A 108 13.97 2.92 14.66
N LEU A 109 12.94 2.07 14.83
CA LEU A 109 12.88 0.76 14.21
C LEU A 109 12.25 0.86 12.81
N LEU A 110 13.03 0.53 11.77
CA LEU A 110 12.49 0.34 10.43
C LEU A 110 11.75 -1.01 10.35
N LEU A 111 10.42 -0.94 10.27
CA LEU A 111 9.52 -2.09 10.15
C LEU A 111 9.39 -2.54 8.69
N VAL A 112 9.42 -1.58 7.76
CA VAL A 112 9.49 -1.85 6.32
C VAL A 112 10.51 -0.92 5.70
N SER A 113 11.40 -1.50 4.90
CA SER A 113 12.28 -0.76 4.00
C SER A 113 12.17 -1.37 2.62
N LYS A 114 11.47 -0.68 1.71
CA LYS A 114 11.17 -1.16 0.37
C LYS A 114 11.69 -0.17 -0.67
N THR A 115 12.55 -0.65 -1.56
CA THR A 115 12.93 0.11 -2.75
C THR A 115 11.76 0.16 -3.73
N LEU A 116 11.54 1.34 -4.30
CA LEU A 116 10.59 1.58 -5.37
C LEU A 116 11.37 1.89 -6.65
N ARG A 117 10.95 1.26 -7.75
CA ARG A 117 11.45 1.46 -9.11
C ARG A 117 10.24 1.50 -10.02
N ASP A 118 10.29 2.34 -11.05
CA ASP A 118 9.19 2.56 -11.98
C ASP A 118 7.87 2.86 -11.23
N ALA A 119 7.93 3.71 -10.20
CA ALA A 119 6.79 3.97 -9.31
C ALA A 119 5.54 4.49 -10.05
N GLN A 120 5.69 5.06 -11.24
CA GLN A 120 4.62 5.40 -12.18
C GLN A 120 3.72 4.18 -12.47
N ARG A 121 4.31 2.98 -12.51
CA ARG A 121 3.65 1.70 -12.81
C ARG A 121 3.12 0.97 -11.58
N PHE A 122 3.06 1.64 -10.42
CA PHE A 122 2.60 1.04 -9.18
C PHE A 122 1.17 0.50 -9.31
N GLY A 123 1.01 -0.79 -9.01
CA GLY A 123 -0.23 -1.54 -9.10
C GLY A 123 0.04 -3.04 -9.01
N PHE A 124 -1.00 -3.86 -9.14
CA PHE A 124 -1.00 -5.31 -8.94
C PHE A 124 -1.88 -5.97 -10.00
N VAL A 125 -1.61 -7.23 -10.35
CA VAL A 125 -2.38 -7.91 -11.42
C VAL A 125 -3.79 -8.34 -11.00
N SER A 126 -4.05 -8.42 -9.70
CA SER A 126 -5.35 -8.72 -9.10
C SER A 126 -5.42 -8.19 -7.67
N LEU A 127 -6.62 -8.19 -7.07
CA LEU A 127 -6.82 -7.88 -5.66
C LEU A 127 -6.13 -8.90 -4.75
N ASP A 128 -6.11 -10.19 -5.13
CA ASP A 128 -5.39 -11.21 -4.36
C ASP A 128 -3.90 -10.88 -4.28
N LYS A 129 -3.27 -10.48 -5.38
CA LYS A 129 -1.84 -10.10 -5.38
C LYS A 129 -1.56 -8.80 -4.64
N LEU A 130 -2.52 -7.87 -4.64
CA LEU A 130 -2.45 -6.69 -3.78
C LEU A 130 -2.48 -7.07 -2.30
N ASN A 131 -3.42 -7.95 -1.91
CA ASN A 131 -3.58 -8.41 -0.54
C ASN A 131 -2.36 -9.23 -0.07
N GLU A 132 -1.93 -10.20 -0.86
CA GLU A 132 -0.76 -11.05 -0.57
C GLU A 132 0.51 -10.21 -0.30
N GLU A 133 0.83 -9.22 -1.15
CA GLU A 133 2.03 -8.39 -0.93
C GLU A 133 1.88 -7.51 0.31
N GLY A 134 0.68 -6.98 0.56
CA GLY A 134 0.36 -6.22 1.76
C GLY A 134 0.55 -7.01 3.04
N ASP A 135 -0.12 -8.15 3.15
CA ASP A 135 -0.04 -9.06 4.29
C ASP A 135 1.40 -9.54 4.53
N ARG A 136 2.14 -9.83 3.45
CA ARG A 136 3.55 -10.20 3.53
C ARG A 136 4.42 -9.08 4.15
N LEU A 137 4.12 -7.82 3.86
CA LEU A 137 4.84 -6.68 4.46
C LEU A 137 4.42 -6.45 5.90
N VAL A 138 3.12 -6.56 6.21
CA VAL A 138 2.59 -6.46 7.57
C VAL A 138 3.21 -7.52 8.47
N GLN A 139 3.19 -8.79 8.06
CA GLN A 139 3.73 -9.90 8.83
C GLN A 139 5.22 -9.73 9.15
N LYS A 140 6.02 -9.33 8.16
CA LYS A 140 7.46 -9.03 8.38
C LYS A 140 7.66 -7.84 9.31
N GLY A 141 6.82 -6.82 9.22
CA GLY A 141 6.85 -5.67 10.12
C GLY A 141 6.54 -6.07 11.57
N ILE A 142 5.52 -6.90 11.78
CA ILE A 142 5.15 -7.46 13.09
C ILE A 142 6.32 -8.29 13.64
N GLU A 143 6.91 -9.17 12.84
CA GLU A 143 8.07 -9.98 13.25
C GLU A 143 9.24 -9.11 13.73
N LEU A 144 9.54 -8.00 13.04
CA LEU A 144 10.58 -7.06 13.45
C LEU A 144 10.20 -6.31 14.74
N ALA A 145 8.95 -5.85 14.84
CA ALA A 145 8.43 -5.17 16.04
C ALA A 145 8.52 -6.06 17.28
N THR A 146 8.09 -7.33 17.17
CA THR A 146 8.15 -8.30 18.27
C THR A 146 9.59 -8.67 18.64
N ARG A 147 10.50 -8.70 17.66
CA ARG A 147 11.90 -9.08 17.89
C ARG A 147 12.73 -7.97 18.51
N PHE A 148 12.45 -6.71 18.21
CA PHE A 148 13.25 -5.55 18.64
C PHE A 148 12.41 -4.43 19.29
N PRO A 149 11.56 -4.72 20.29
CA PRO A 149 10.68 -3.72 20.89
C PRO A 149 11.45 -2.55 21.51
N GLU A 150 12.65 -2.80 22.04
CA GLU A 150 13.53 -1.79 22.66
C GLU A 150 13.97 -0.67 21.71
N VAL A 151 14.02 -0.94 20.39
CA VAL A 151 14.40 0.06 19.39
C VAL A 151 13.27 1.06 19.12
N SER A 152 12.02 0.65 19.40
CA SER A 152 10.83 1.47 19.19
C SER A 152 10.50 2.43 20.35
N GLN A 153 10.97 2.14 21.58
CA GLN A 153 10.55 2.81 22.83
C GLN A 153 11.32 4.12 23.15
N TRP A 154 11.88 4.78 22.15
CA TRP A 154 12.72 5.97 22.33
C TRP A 154 11.98 7.29 22.10
#